data_AF-A0A3M1FHR2-F1
#
_entry.id   AF-A0A3M1FHR2-F1
#
_cell.length_a   1.000
_cell.length_b   1.000
_cell.length_c   1.000
_cell.angle_alpha   90.00
_cell.angle_beta   90.00
_cell.angle_gamma   90.00
#
_symmetry.space_group_name_H-M   'P 1'
#
loop_
_entity.id
_entity.type
_entity.pdbx_description
1 polymer ?
#
loop_
_entity_poly.entity_id
_entity_poly.type
_entity_poly.pdbx_seq_one_letter_code
_entity_poly.pdbx_strand_id
1 'polypeptide(L)'
;DLDRDGDLDLVSATTGLRFGAKLLLNGIRFEHEHHVGAWDIRTKRPFPSFPRIVEDLPFFLNPAIADLDGDGFPEIVAGSSGYLLHAWNVRGVEPAGWPKFTGGWLLGSPAVGDVDGDGRLEVVAVTMEGNLYLWDTPGPATTGAVSWGGFHHDARNSGNFETPLP
;
A
#
# COMPACT_ATOMS: atom_id res chain seq x y z
N ASP A 1 7.40 -3.42 10.23
CA ASP A 1 8.50 -2.57 10.62
C ASP A 1 8.77 -1.53 9.53
N LEU A 2 7.91 -0.52 9.50
CA LEU A 2 7.90 0.60 8.57
C LEU A 2 8.95 1.66 8.95
N ASP A 3 9.29 1.78 10.24
CA ASP A 3 10.29 2.71 10.76
C ASP A 3 11.60 2.03 11.21
N ARG A 4 11.73 0.72 10.99
CA ARG A 4 12.92 -0.09 11.26
C ARG A 4 13.32 -0.10 12.74
N ASP A 5 12.33 -0.03 13.64
CA ASP A 5 12.54 -0.05 15.09
C ASP A 5 12.55 -1.47 15.69
N GLY A 6 12.22 -2.48 14.89
CA GLY A 6 12.17 -3.90 15.25
C GLY A 6 10.79 -4.38 15.72
N ASP A 7 9.82 -3.48 15.86
CA ASP A 7 8.44 -3.83 16.22
C ASP A 7 7.54 -3.97 14.98
N LEU A 8 6.40 -4.65 15.18
CA LEU A 8 5.39 -4.78 14.14
C LEU A 8 4.53 -3.52 14.05
N ASP A 9 4.17 -3.18 12.82
CA ASP A 9 3.26 -2.09 12.51
C ASP A 9 1.99 -2.62 11.87
N LEU A 10 0.91 -1.86 12.07
CA LEU A 10 -0.36 -2.12 11.44
C LEU A 10 -0.57 -1.13 10.31
N VAL A 11 -0.92 -1.62 9.13
CA VAL A 11 -1.43 -0.81 8.01
C VAL A 11 -2.82 -1.28 7.66
N SER A 12 -3.75 -0.34 7.47
CA SER A 12 -5.12 -0.68 7.09
C SER A 12 -5.81 0.44 6.32
N ALA A 13 -6.72 0.05 5.43
CA ALA A 13 -7.70 0.98 4.88
C ALA A 13 -8.57 1.54 6.01
N THR A 14 -8.73 2.86 6.06
CA THR A 14 -9.55 3.56 7.04
C THR A 14 -10.46 4.57 6.36
N THR A 15 -11.44 5.07 7.11
CA THR A 15 -12.32 6.13 6.65
C THR A 15 -12.56 7.15 7.77
N GLY A 16 -12.73 8.41 7.40
CA GLY A 16 -13.03 9.49 8.34
C GLY A 16 -14.43 9.36 8.95
N LEU A 17 -14.61 9.80 10.20
CA LEU A 17 -15.91 9.79 10.89
C LEU A 17 -17.00 10.63 10.19
N ARG A 18 -16.60 11.61 9.38
CA ARG A 18 -17.53 12.42 8.56
C ARG A 18 -18.25 11.58 7.50
N PHE A 19 -17.70 10.42 7.13
CA PHE A 19 -18.37 9.45 6.26
C PHE A 19 -19.66 8.92 6.89
N GLY A 20 -19.66 8.67 8.21
CA GLY A 20 -20.87 8.30 8.94
C GLY A 20 -21.92 9.42 8.98
N ALA A 21 -21.49 10.69 9.01
CA ALA A 21 -22.40 11.83 8.95
C ALA A 21 -23.07 11.99 7.57
N LYS A 22 -22.47 11.47 6.48
CA LYS A 22 -23.09 11.43 5.14
C LYS A 22 -24.42 10.68 5.14
N LEU A 23 -24.55 9.60 5.93
CA LEU A 23 -25.81 8.83 6.05
C LEU A 23 -26.94 9.66 6.68
N LEU A 24 -26.60 10.74 7.41
CA LEU A 24 -27.55 11.59 8.11
C LEU A 24 -27.79 12.94 7.40
N LEU A 25 -26.92 13.31 6.46
CA LEU A 25 -26.93 14.61 5.78
C LEU A 25 -27.06 14.40 4.27
N ASN A 26 -28.29 14.40 3.77
CA ASN A 26 -28.60 14.22 2.35
C ASN A 26 -27.91 15.28 1.48
N GLY A 27 -27.07 14.82 0.54
CA GLY A 27 -26.57 15.63 -0.58
C GLY A 27 -25.26 16.37 -0.35
N ILE A 28 -24.60 16.21 0.81
CA ILE A 28 -23.27 16.80 1.05
C ILE A 28 -22.19 15.80 0.66
N ARG A 29 -21.38 16.14 -0.36
CA ARG A 29 -20.13 15.42 -0.67
C ARG A 29 -19.01 16.03 0.16
N PHE A 30 -18.45 15.25 1.07
CA PHE A 30 -17.16 15.54 1.67
C PHE A 30 -16.07 14.84 0.86
N GLU A 31 -15.17 15.64 0.30
CA GLU A 31 -13.89 15.19 -0.24
C GLU A 31 -12.98 14.71 0.92
N HIS A 32 -12.02 13.83 0.66
CA HIS A 32 -10.95 13.42 1.59
C HIS A 32 -11.34 12.49 2.77
N GLU A 33 -12.23 11.52 2.56
CA GLU A 33 -12.61 10.58 3.62
C GLU A 33 -12.04 9.17 3.49
N HIS A 34 -11.52 8.80 2.32
CA HIS A 34 -10.91 7.49 2.10
C HIS A 34 -9.44 7.59 2.47
N HIS A 35 -8.99 6.71 3.36
CA HIS A 35 -7.70 6.81 3.97
C HIS A 35 -6.94 5.48 3.94
N VAL A 36 -5.62 5.57 3.91
CA VAL A 36 -4.72 4.51 4.38
C VAL A 36 -4.15 4.96 5.71
N GLY A 37 -4.32 4.16 6.75
CA GLY A 37 -3.78 4.43 8.08
C GLY A 37 -2.62 3.49 8.39
N ALA A 38 -1.68 3.98 9.20
CA ALA A 38 -0.56 3.19 9.70
C ALA A 38 -0.31 3.52 11.19
N TRP A 39 -0.07 2.50 12.01
CA TRP A 39 0.15 2.61 13.46
C TRP A 39 1.31 1.75 13.92
N ASP A 40 2.08 2.29 14.85
CA ASP A 40 3.00 1.54 15.69
C ASP A 40 2.17 0.78 16.74
N ILE A 41 2.33 -0.55 16.78
CA ILE A 41 1.54 -1.42 17.66
C ILE A 41 2.02 -1.32 19.12
N ARG A 42 3.32 -1.08 19.35
CA ARG A 42 3.90 -0.94 20.69
C ARG A 42 3.38 0.31 21.37
N THR A 43 3.44 1.47 20.70
CA THR A 43 2.96 2.74 21.26
C THR A 43 1.46 2.94 21.09
N LYS A 44 0.82 2.17 20.19
CA LYS A 44 -0.61 2.24 19.84
C LYS A 44 -1.00 3.60 19.28
N ARG A 45 -0.07 4.28 18.61
CA ARG A 45 -0.25 5.61 18.02
C ARG A 45 -0.12 5.52 16.51
N PRO A 46 -0.89 6.33 15.76
CA PRO A 46 -0.65 6.45 14.33
C PRO A 46 0.71 7.11 14.10
N PHE A 47 1.36 6.74 12.99
CA PHE A 47 2.54 7.47 12.53
C PHE A 47 2.16 8.92 12.21
N PRO A 48 3.02 9.92 12.48
CA PRO A 48 2.68 11.34 12.32
C PRO A 48 2.19 11.74 10.93
N SER A 49 2.66 11.03 9.89
CA SER A 49 2.28 11.27 8.50
C SER A 49 1.02 10.52 8.05
N PHE A 50 0.36 9.78 8.96
CA PHE A 50 -0.83 8.99 8.70
C PHE A 50 -2.03 9.48 9.53
N PRO A 51 -3.27 9.41 8.99
CA PRO A 51 -3.64 8.77 7.74
C PRO A 51 -3.24 9.53 6.47
N ARG A 52 -3.05 8.79 5.38
CA ARG A 52 -2.91 9.33 4.02
C ARG A 52 -4.27 9.31 3.34
N ILE A 53 -4.64 10.43 2.74
CA ILE A 53 -5.87 10.51 1.95
C ILE A 53 -5.63 9.85 0.59
N VAL A 54 -6.57 9.01 0.19
CA VAL A 54 -6.71 8.46 -1.15
C VAL A 54 -7.96 9.02 -1.82
N GLU A 55 -7.93 9.02 -3.13
CA GLU A 55 -8.85 9.72 -4.02
C GLU A 55 -10.24 9.09 -4.02
N ASP A 56 -10.30 7.79 -3.76
CA ASP A 56 -11.55 7.03 -3.66
C ASP A 56 -11.36 5.77 -2.79
N LEU A 57 -12.41 4.96 -2.68
CA LEU A 57 -12.47 3.77 -1.86
C LEU A 57 -11.38 2.75 -2.23
N PRO A 58 -10.56 2.31 -1.26
CA PRO A 58 -9.68 1.16 -1.41
C PRO A 58 -10.48 -0.14 -1.13
N PHE A 59 -11.48 -0.43 -1.97
CA PHE A 59 -12.33 -1.61 -1.81
C PHE A 59 -11.56 -2.91 -2.12
N PHE A 60 -11.61 -3.89 -1.21
CA PHE A 60 -10.97 -5.22 -1.35
C PHE A 60 -9.44 -5.21 -1.44
N LEU A 61 -8.80 -4.06 -1.29
CA LEU A 61 -7.36 -3.90 -1.40
C LEU A 61 -6.67 -4.14 -0.06
N ASN A 62 -5.64 -4.98 -0.09
CA ASN A 62 -4.65 -5.09 0.97
C ASN A 62 -3.38 -4.41 0.48
N PRO A 63 -2.81 -3.47 1.24
CA PRO A 63 -1.53 -2.88 0.86
C PRO A 63 -0.44 -3.93 0.77
N ALA A 64 0.49 -3.73 -0.17
CA ALA A 64 1.78 -4.39 -0.14
C ALA A 64 2.79 -3.48 0.59
N ILE A 65 3.82 -4.07 1.19
CA ILE A 65 4.84 -3.35 1.95
C ILE A 65 6.22 -3.84 1.49
N ALA A 66 6.99 -2.96 0.88
CA ALA A 66 8.33 -3.28 0.38
C ALA A 66 9.18 -2.01 0.20
N ASP A 67 10.49 -2.13 0.34
CA ASP A 67 11.50 -1.09 0.05
C ASP A 67 11.70 -0.97 -1.47
N LEU A 68 10.91 -0.09 -2.10
CA LEU A 68 10.85 0.07 -3.54
C LEU A 68 11.90 1.04 -4.08
N ASP A 69 12.52 1.86 -3.22
CA ASP A 69 13.54 2.81 -3.64
C ASP A 69 14.96 2.49 -3.14
N GLY A 70 15.09 1.48 -2.28
CA GLY A 70 16.34 1.00 -1.74
C GLY A 70 16.90 1.89 -0.63
N ASP A 71 16.08 2.78 -0.02
CA ASP A 71 16.51 3.65 1.06
C ASP A 71 16.58 2.95 2.43
N GLY A 72 16.15 1.68 2.50
CA GLY A 72 16.13 0.87 3.72
C GLY A 72 14.87 1.05 4.55
N PHE A 73 13.90 1.84 4.13
CA PHE A 73 12.57 1.96 4.75
C PHE A 73 11.50 1.53 3.73
N PRO A 74 10.59 0.62 4.09
CA PRO A 74 9.62 0.14 3.12
C PRO A 74 8.51 1.17 2.84
N GLU A 75 8.02 1.15 1.60
CA GLU A 75 6.81 1.83 1.17
C GLU A 75 5.56 0.98 1.39
N ILE A 76 4.46 1.65 1.72
CA ILE A 76 3.11 1.13 1.71
C ILE A 76 2.52 1.37 0.32
N VAL A 77 2.36 0.28 -0.44
CA VAL A 77 1.77 0.30 -1.78
C VAL A 77 0.27 0.09 -1.69
N ALA A 78 -0.52 1.11 -2.06
CA ALA A 78 -1.97 1.06 -1.96
C ALA A 78 -2.65 1.69 -3.17
N GLY A 79 -3.64 0.99 -3.71
CA GLY A 79 -4.48 1.47 -4.81
C GLY A 79 -5.78 2.10 -4.32
N SER A 80 -6.48 2.75 -5.23
CA SER A 80 -7.85 3.22 -5.00
C SER A 80 -8.70 3.13 -6.27
N SER A 81 -10.02 3.25 -6.09
CA SER A 81 -10.94 3.41 -7.23
C SER A 81 -10.78 4.76 -7.94
N GLY A 82 -9.87 5.64 -7.48
CA GLY A 82 -9.50 6.91 -8.11
C GLY A 82 -8.34 6.80 -9.11
N TYR A 83 -7.96 5.57 -9.48
CA TYR A 83 -7.00 5.23 -10.56
C TYR A 83 -5.54 5.50 -10.24
N LEU A 84 -5.24 5.80 -8.97
CA LEU A 84 -3.88 6.00 -8.50
C LEU A 84 -3.44 4.81 -7.63
N LEU A 85 -2.24 4.32 -7.94
CA LEU A 85 -1.47 3.44 -7.07
C LEU A 85 -0.38 4.30 -6.41
N HIS A 86 -0.44 4.39 -5.09
CA HIS A 86 0.51 5.13 -4.27
C HIS A 86 1.53 4.22 -3.62
N ALA A 87 2.67 4.78 -3.22
CA ALA A 87 3.71 4.10 -2.47
C ALA A 87 4.34 5.07 -1.45
N TRP A 88 3.86 5.08 -0.21
CA TRP A 88 4.38 5.99 0.82
C TRP A 88 5.26 5.26 1.84
N ASN A 89 6.44 5.79 2.12
CA ASN A 89 7.16 5.37 3.33
C ASN A 89 6.47 5.90 4.61
N VAL A 90 6.99 5.52 5.78
CA VAL A 90 6.44 5.93 7.09
C VAL A 90 6.38 7.45 7.30
N ARG A 91 7.24 8.19 6.59
CA ARG A 91 7.28 9.67 6.60
C ARG A 91 6.24 10.28 5.66
N GLY A 92 5.50 9.47 4.91
CA GLY A 92 4.49 9.91 3.94
C GLY A 92 5.09 10.45 2.65
N VAL A 93 6.35 10.13 2.35
CA VAL A 93 7.04 10.50 1.12
C VAL A 93 6.91 9.35 0.12
N GLU A 94 6.68 9.68 -1.14
CA GLU A 94 6.67 8.69 -2.22
C GLU A 94 8.00 8.69 -2.97
N PRO A 95 8.47 7.52 -3.45
CA PRO A 95 9.63 7.45 -4.33
C PRO A 95 9.45 8.24 -5.63
N ALA A 96 10.56 8.51 -6.31
CA ALA A 96 10.53 9.18 -7.59
C ALA A 96 9.64 8.44 -8.62
N GLY A 97 8.77 9.18 -9.30
CA GLY A 97 7.86 8.62 -10.32
C GLY A 97 6.59 7.98 -9.75
N TRP A 98 6.29 8.18 -8.47
CA TRP A 98 5.01 7.85 -7.84
C TRP A 98 4.17 9.13 -7.59
N PRO A 99 2.83 9.02 -7.56
CA PRO A 99 2.02 7.82 -7.77
C PRO A 99 1.94 7.35 -9.23
N LYS A 100 1.46 6.13 -9.46
CA LYS A 100 1.17 5.58 -10.79
C LYS A 100 -0.30 5.79 -11.15
N PHE A 101 -0.56 6.40 -12.29
CA PHE A 101 -1.91 6.51 -12.85
C PHE A 101 -2.19 5.33 -13.78
N THR A 102 -3.24 4.56 -13.47
CA THR A 102 -3.67 3.41 -14.28
C THR A 102 -4.84 3.73 -15.19
N GLY A 103 -5.61 4.79 -14.90
CA GLY A 103 -6.81 5.16 -15.65
C GLY A 103 -7.99 4.18 -15.48
N GLY A 104 -7.91 3.26 -14.53
CA GLY A 104 -8.94 2.25 -14.24
C GLY A 104 -9.02 1.93 -12.75
N TRP A 105 -10.11 1.31 -12.33
CA TRP A 105 -10.38 1.04 -10.91
C TRP A 105 -9.42 -0.03 -10.39
N LEU A 106 -8.59 0.29 -9.39
CA LEU A 106 -7.77 -0.72 -8.74
C LEU A 106 -8.63 -1.53 -7.77
N LEU A 107 -8.85 -2.82 -8.09
CA LEU A 107 -9.62 -3.75 -7.24
C LEU A 107 -8.79 -4.96 -6.77
N GLY A 108 -7.65 -5.23 -7.41
CA GLY A 108 -6.71 -6.26 -6.97
C GLY A 108 -5.68 -5.68 -6.02
N SER A 109 -5.40 -6.40 -4.92
CA SER A 109 -4.29 -6.05 -4.03
C SER A 109 -3.00 -6.02 -4.85
N PRO A 110 -2.18 -4.95 -4.76
CA PRO A 110 -0.89 -4.93 -5.44
C PRO A 110 -0.02 -6.10 -4.96
N ALA A 111 0.89 -6.53 -5.83
CA ALA A 111 1.89 -7.55 -5.52
C ALA A 111 3.28 -7.00 -5.82
N VAL A 112 4.28 -7.40 -5.03
CA VAL A 112 5.67 -6.98 -5.16
C VAL A 112 6.59 -8.19 -5.19
N GLY A 113 7.56 -8.19 -6.11
CA GLY A 113 8.61 -9.21 -6.20
C GLY A 113 9.50 -9.00 -7.42
N ASP A 114 10.60 -9.74 -7.47
CA ASP A 114 11.49 -9.82 -8.65
C ASP A 114 10.86 -10.77 -9.69
N VAL A 115 10.16 -10.19 -10.64
CA VAL A 115 9.37 -10.88 -11.66
C VAL A 115 10.23 -11.25 -12.86
N ASP A 116 11.21 -10.41 -13.21
CA ASP A 116 12.04 -10.60 -14.40
C ASP A 116 13.44 -11.18 -14.11
N GLY A 117 13.83 -11.27 -12.84
CA GLY A 117 15.07 -11.88 -12.37
C GLY A 117 16.29 -10.96 -12.46
N ASP A 118 16.11 -9.65 -12.57
CA ASP A 118 17.21 -8.68 -12.65
C ASP A 118 17.80 -8.29 -11.28
N GLY A 119 17.18 -8.75 -10.19
CA GLY A 119 17.57 -8.45 -8.82
C GLY A 119 16.99 -7.15 -8.27
N ARG A 120 16.01 -6.55 -8.94
CA ARG A 120 15.17 -5.47 -8.42
C ARG A 120 13.73 -5.94 -8.21
N LEU A 121 12.98 -5.12 -7.48
CA LEU A 121 11.56 -5.37 -7.23
C LEU A 121 10.71 -4.73 -8.32
N GLU A 122 9.71 -5.47 -8.79
CA GLU A 122 8.61 -4.96 -9.58
C GLU A 122 7.35 -4.86 -8.74
N VAL A 123 6.51 -3.87 -9.06
CA VAL A 123 5.15 -3.76 -8.54
C VAL A 123 4.16 -4.14 -9.62
N VAL A 124 3.24 -5.05 -9.31
CA VAL A 124 2.15 -5.48 -10.19
C VAL A 124 0.81 -5.02 -9.62
N ALA A 125 -0.04 -4.47 -10.47
CA ALA A 125 -1.42 -4.13 -10.12
C ALA A 125 -2.38 -4.44 -11.27
N VAL A 126 -3.64 -4.73 -10.92
CA VAL A 126 -4.70 -5.02 -11.89
C VAL A 126 -5.88 -4.07 -11.71
N THR A 127 -6.48 -3.67 -12.81
CA THR A 127 -7.69 -2.85 -12.80
C THR A 127 -8.94 -3.68 -13.08
N MET A 128 -10.11 -3.18 -12.68
CA MET A 128 -11.42 -3.81 -12.90
C MET A 128 -11.69 -4.07 -14.39
N GLU A 129 -11.14 -3.24 -15.26
CA GLU A 129 -11.28 -3.34 -16.72
C GLU A 129 -10.44 -4.47 -17.32
N GLY A 130 -9.66 -5.19 -16.50
CA GLY A 130 -8.85 -6.33 -16.91
C GLY A 130 -7.44 -5.97 -17.38
N ASN A 131 -6.99 -4.73 -17.15
CA ASN A 131 -5.62 -4.33 -17.44
C ASN A 131 -4.68 -4.78 -16.33
N LEU A 132 -3.51 -5.28 -16.71
CA LEU A 132 -2.40 -5.59 -15.80
C LEU A 132 -1.27 -4.60 -16.06
N TYR A 133 -0.78 -4.01 -14.98
CA TYR A 133 0.37 -3.11 -14.98
C TYR A 133 1.51 -3.75 -14.20
N LEU A 134 2.72 -3.52 -14.68
CA LEU A 134 3.97 -3.90 -14.03
C LEU A 134 4.91 -2.69 -14.12
N TRP A 135 5.53 -2.32 -13.00
CA TRP A 135 6.49 -1.23 -12.92
C TRP A 135 7.77 -1.69 -12.25
N ASP A 136 8.89 -1.50 -12.93
CA ASP A 136 10.23 -1.64 -12.34
C ASP A 136 10.44 -0.60 -11.24
N THR A 137 11.16 -1.00 -10.19
CA THR A 137 11.57 -0.11 -9.12
C THR A 137 13.09 -0.21 -8.92
N PRO A 138 13.76 0.84 -8.40
CA PRO A 138 15.18 0.73 -8.08
C PRO A 138 15.47 -0.10 -6.82
N GLY A 139 14.43 -0.46 -6.04
CA GLY A 139 14.53 -1.25 -4.82
C GLY A 139 15.13 -2.63 -5.07
N PRO A 140 16.09 -3.08 -4.25
CA PRO A 140 16.76 -4.35 -4.44
C PRO A 140 15.88 -5.54 -4.01
N ALA A 141 15.89 -6.62 -4.79
CA ALA A 141 15.23 -7.88 -4.45
C ALA A 141 16.08 -8.72 -3.48
N THR A 142 16.31 -8.18 -2.28
CA THR A 142 17.10 -8.83 -1.22
C THR A 142 16.23 -9.20 -0.04
N THR A 143 16.68 -10.19 0.74
CA THR A 143 16.00 -10.63 1.95
C THR A 143 15.70 -9.48 2.90
N GLY A 144 14.41 -9.31 3.21
CA GLY A 144 13.90 -8.25 4.08
C GLY A 144 13.54 -6.95 3.36
N ALA A 145 13.74 -6.85 2.04
CA ALA A 145 13.22 -5.73 1.25
C ALA A 145 11.70 -5.80 1.12
N VAL A 146 11.12 -7.01 1.01
CA VAL A 146 9.67 -7.22 1.03
C VAL A 146 9.22 -7.61 2.44
N SER A 147 8.36 -6.79 3.05
CA SER A 147 7.76 -7.08 4.37
C SER A 147 6.38 -7.71 4.26
N TRP A 148 5.62 -7.38 3.21
CA TRP A 148 4.31 -7.94 2.92
C TRP A 148 4.06 -7.89 1.41
N GLY A 149 4.27 -9.00 0.72
CA GLY A 149 4.39 -9.00 -0.75
C GLY A 149 3.07 -8.83 -1.53
N GLY A 150 1.91 -8.91 -0.86
CA GLY A 150 0.61 -8.74 -1.51
C GLY A 150 -0.54 -9.37 -0.74
N PHE A 151 -1.56 -9.84 -1.44
CA PHE A 151 -2.70 -10.50 -0.80
C PHE A 151 -2.22 -11.69 0.05
N HIS A 152 -2.65 -11.76 1.31
CA HIS A 152 -2.28 -12.85 2.22
C HIS A 152 -0.77 -13.14 2.28
N HIS A 153 0.04 -12.08 2.43
CA HIS A 153 1.47 -12.09 2.74
C HIS A 153 2.42 -12.48 1.60
N ASP A 154 2.18 -13.61 0.93
CA ASP A 154 3.10 -14.19 -0.06
C ASP A 154 2.39 -14.62 -1.36
N ALA A 155 3.16 -14.98 -2.39
CA ALA A 155 2.64 -15.42 -3.69
C ALA A 155 1.78 -16.70 -3.64
N ARG A 156 1.78 -17.43 -2.51
CA ARG A 156 0.91 -18.59 -2.27
C ARG A 156 -0.35 -18.22 -1.51
N ASN A 157 -0.53 -16.94 -1.17
CA ASN A 157 -1.62 -16.41 -0.35
C ASN A 157 -1.77 -17.15 0.98
N SER A 158 -0.64 -17.51 1.62
CA SER A 158 -0.66 -18.37 2.80
C SER A 158 -1.29 -17.72 4.03
N GLY A 159 -1.26 -16.39 4.13
CA GLY A 159 -1.67 -15.65 5.32
C GLY A 159 -0.77 -15.90 6.54
N ASN A 160 0.41 -16.50 6.34
CA ASN A 160 1.36 -16.80 7.41
C ASN A 160 2.54 -15.82 7.37
N PHE A 161 2.56 -14.91 8.33
CA PHE A 161 3.64 -13.92 8.50
C PHE A 161 5.03 -14.55 8.68
N GLU A 162 5.12 -15.75 9.26
CA GLU A 162 6.40 -16.43 9.50
C GLU A 162 6.99 -17.07 8.22
N THR A 163 6.26 -17.06 7.10
CA THR A 163 6.79 -17.59 5.83
C THR A 163 7.90 -16.67 5.32
N PRO A 164 9.14 -17.15 5.11
CA PRO A 164 10.19 -16.29 4.60
C PRO A 164 9.83 -15.72 3.22
N LEU A 165 9.97 -14.41 3.07
CA LEU A 165 9.93 -13.73 1.79
C LEU A 165 11.34 -13.64 1.19
N PRO A 166 11.46 -13.50 -0.15
CA PRO A 166 12.74 -13.35 -0.83
C PRO A 166 13.63 -12.25 -0.25
#